data_AF-A0A7W0UP96-F1
#
_entry.id   AF-A0A7W0UP96-F1
#
_cell.length_a   1.000
_cell.length_b   1.000
_cell.length_c   1.000
_cell.angle_alpha   90.00
_cell.angle_beta   90.00
_cell.angle_gamma   90.00
#
_symmetry.space_group_name_H-M   'P 1'
#
loop_
_entity.id
_entity.type
_entity.pdbx_description
1 polymer ?
#
loop_
_entity_poly.entity_id
_entity_poly.type
_entity_poly.pdbx_seq_one_letter_code
_entity_poly.pdbx_strand_id
1 'polypeptide(L)'
;MVGLAVAFAGVAVVVALGTGQTVSVESAKGPLIVLGAPLAFALYNVILKPLLERHDLLALTAATSLIGTLGLTPLIRSSTVETVAEASAGEISLILYLGVLATLLGYIGWNIGLRSLGPTRAVSYTYAISPLAVVIGAIVLDEPLTLWLALGAALVVGGIALAQRKPARERSSLGTWRSALSRSET
;
A
#
# COMPACT_ATOMS: atom_id res chain seq x y z
N MET A 1 -11.62 -13.36 -5.58
CA MET A 1 -12.75 -12.60 -6.13
C MET A 1 -13.66 -12.06 -5.03
N VAL A 2 -14.27 -12.91 -4.19
CA VAL A 2 -15.16 -12.47 -3.10
C VAL A 2 -14.50 -11.46 -2.14
N GLY A 3 -13.29 -11.72 -1.64
CA GLY A 3 -12.60 -10.76 -0.74
C GLY A 3 -12.30 -9.40 -1.37
N LEU A 4 -11.99 -9.37 -2.67
CA LEU A 4 -11.75 -8.11 -3.39
C LEU A 4 -13.06 -7.32 -3.55
N ALA A 5 -14.17 -8.00 -3.87
CA ALA A 5 -15.49 -7.37 -3.93
C ALA A 5 -15.91 -6.78 -2.57
N VAL A 6 -15.64 -7.50 -1.47
CA VAL A 6 -15.88 -7.02 -0.10
C VAL A 6 -15.04 -5.78 0.23
N ALA A 7 -13.76 -5.77 -0.18
CA ALA A 7 -12.90 -4.60 0.02
C ALA A 7 -13.39 -3.37 -0.79
N PHE A 8 -13.78 -3.56 -2.05
CA PHE A 8 -14.37 -2.50 -2.87
C PHE A 8 -15.68 -1.96 -2.30
N ALA A 9 -16.53 -2.83 -1.76
CA ALA A 9 -17.75 -2.43 -1.08
C ALA A 9 -17.44 -1.58 0.18
N GLY A 10 -16.42 -1.95 0.94
CA GLY A 10 -15.94 -1.16 2.08
C GLY A 10 -15.49 0.24 1.67
N VAL A 11 -14.72 0.37 0.58
CA VAL A 11 -14.32 1.68 0.04
C VAL A 11 -15.54 2.51 -0.38
N ALA A 12 -16.52 1.90 -1.05
CA ALA A 12 -17.74 2.59 -1.45
C ALA A 12 -18.53 3.12 -0.24
N VAL A 13 -18.60 2.36 0.86
CA VAL A 13 -19.22 2.80 2.12
C VAL A 13 -18.49 4.00 2.71
N VAL A 14 -17.16 3.98 2.78
CA VAL A 14 -16.38 5.13 3.28
C VAL A 14 -16.61 6.37 2.41
N VAL A 15 -16.53 6.23 1.09
CA VAL A 15 -16.65 7.35 0.16
C VAL A 15 -18.07 7.95 0.16
N ALA A 16 -19.10 7.12 0.22
CA ALA A 16 -20.48 7.58 0.15
C ALA A 16 -21.05 8.07 1.50
N LEU A 17 -20.60 7.50 2.62
CA LEU A 17 -21.23 7.70 3.93
C LEU A 17 -20.27 8.18 5.02
N GLY A 18 -18.96 8.17 4.79
CA GLY A 18 -17.94 8.49 5.79
C GLY A 18 -17.85 9.97 6.16
N THR A 19 -18.24 10.87 5.26
CA THR A 19 -18.12 12.34 5.45
C THR A 19 -19.41 13.00 5.95
N GLY A 20 -20.54 12.28 5.98
CA GLY A 20 -21.85 12.82 6.38
C GLY A 20 -22.42 13.90 5.44
N GLN A 21 -21.77 14.17 4.31
CA GLN A 21 -22.22 15.14 3.29
C GLN A 21 -23.02 14.44 2.18
N THR A 22 -23.96 15.17 1.57
CA THR A 22 -24.75 14.66 0.43
C THR A 22 -23.85 14.31 -0.74
N VAL A 23 -24.01 13.08 -1.27
CA VAL A 23 -23.24 12.58 -2.41
C VAL A 23 -23.55 13.44 -3.64
N SER A 24 -22.63 14.32 -3.99
CA SER A 24 -22.66 15.14 -5.21
C SER A 24 -21.66 14.60 -6.24
N VAL A 25 -21.93 14.84 -7.52
CA VAL A 25 -21.03 14.44 -8.63
C VAL A 25 -19.65 15.12 -8.52
N GLU A 26 -19.58 16.29 -7.87
CA GLU A 26 -18.32 16.98 -7.55
C GLU A 26 -17.52 16.24 -6.47
N SER A 27 -18.19 15.69 -5.45
CA SER A 27 -17.57 14.85 -4.42
C SER A 27 -17.07 13.50 -4.96
N ALA A 28 -17.61 13.02 -6.10
CA ALA A 28 -17.23 11.76 -6.73
C ALA A 28 -15.99 11.84 -7.64
N LYS A 29 -15.61 13.04 -8.12
CA LYS A 29 -14.41 13.24 -8.97
C LYS A 29 -13.10 12.91 -8.25
N GLY A 30 -12.97 13.32 -6.99
CA GLY A 30 -11.79 13.04 -6.17
C GLY A 30 -11.50 11.54 -6.05
N PRO A 31 -12.46 10.72 -5.59
CA PRO A 31 -12.34 9.26 -5.54
C PRO A 31 -11.98 8.61 -6.89
N LEU A 32 -12.56 9.07 -8.00
CA LEU A 32 -12.24 8.56 -9.34
C LEU A 32 -10.80 8.83 -9.77
N ILE A 33 -10.24 10.00 -9.44
CA ILE A 33 -8.82 10.31 -9.67
C ILE A 33 -7.93 9.43 -8.77
N VAL A 34 -8.36 9.21 -7.51
CA VAL A 34 -7.64 8.35 -6.56
C VAL A 34 -7.59 6.90 -7.03
N LEU A 35 -8.56 6.41 -7.84
CA LEU A 35 -8.48 5.07 -8.45
C LEU A 35 -7.30 4.89 -9.42
N GLY A 36 -6.74 5.98 -9.96
CA GLY A 36 -5.51 5.93 -10.73
C GLY A 36 -4.28 5.52 -9.90
N ALA A 37 -4.25 5.90 -8.62
CA ALA A 37 -3.15 5.60 -7.70
C ALA A 37 -2.94 4.09 -7.46
N PRO A 38 -3.95 3.27 -7.11
CA PRO A 38 -3.77 1.84 -6.93
C PRO A 38 -3.45 1.10 -8.24
N LEU A 39 -3.88 1.60 -9.40
CA LEU A 39 -3.47 1.05 -10.70
C LEU A 39 -1.99 1.28 -10.96
N ALA A 40 -1.50 2.50 -10.75
CA ALA A 40 -0.08 2.83 -10.84
C ALA A 40 0.74 2.01 -9.83
N PHE A 41 0.24 1.86 -8.60
CA PHE A 41 0.88 1.05 -7.56
C PHE A 41 0.91 -0.44 -7.93
N ALA A 42 -0.16 -0.98 -8.49
CA ALA A 42 -0.21 -2.37 -8.95
C ALA A 42 0.81 -2.62 -10.08
N LEU A 43 0.85 -1.71 -11.07
CA LEU A 43 1.81 -1.78 -12.17
C LEU A 43 3.25 -1.69 -11.65
N TYR A 44 3.52 -0.77 -10.73
CA TYR A 44 4.80 -0.65 -10.04
C TYR A 44 5.22 -1.98 -9.41
N ASN A 45 4.35 -2.62 -8.61
CA ASN A 45 4.70 -3.89 -7.96
C ASN A 45 4.94 -5.04 -8.96
N VAL A 46 4.19 -5.10 -10.07
CA VAL A 46 4.40 -6.10 -11.13
C VAL A 46 5.76 -5.92 -11.81
N ILE A 47 6.14 -4.68 -12.11
CA ILE A 47 7.43 -4.36 -12.73
C ILE A 47 8.59 -4.54 -11.74
N LEU A 48 8.38 -4.18 -10.47
CA LEU A 48 9.40 -4.23 -9.42
C LEU A 48 9.80 -5.67 -9.10
N LYS A 49 8.85 -6.61 -9.11
CA LYS A 49 9.09 -8.01 -8.72
C LYS A 49 10.28 -8.69 -9.42
N PRO A 50 10.41 -8.70 -10.75
CA PRO A 50 11.57 -9.28 -11.43
C PRO A 50 12.88 -8.48 -11.24
N LEU A 51 12.80 -7.18 -10.91
CA LEU A 51 13.97 -6.33 -10.70
C LEU A 51 14.62 -6.58 -9.34
N LEU A 52 13.82 -6.89 -8.32
CA LEU A 52 14.27 -7.23 -6.97
C LEU A 52 15.12 -8.51 -6.89
N GLU A 53 14.96 -9.42 -7.86
CA GLU A 53 15.78 -10.64 -7.94
C GLU A 53 17.18 -10.37 -8.50
N ARG A 54 17.39 -9.22 -9.13
CA ARG A 54 18.60 -8.90 -9.91
C ARG A 54 19.38 -7.70 -9.38
N HIS A 55 18.78 -6.86 -8.53
CA HIS A 55 19.37 -5.61 -8.04
C HIS A 55 19.19 -5.47 -6.53
N ASP A 56 20.08 -4.72 -5.90
CA ASP A 56 19.94 -4.35 -4.50
C ASP A 56 18.73 -3.44 -4.29
N LEU A 57 17.96 -3.69 -3.21
CA LEU A 57 16.70 -2.98 -2.97
C LEU A 57 16.91 -1.47 -2.74
N LEU A 58 18.02 -1.08 -2.10
CA LEU A 58 18.34 0.34 -1.92
C LEU A 58 18.63 1.03 -3.25
N ALA A 59 19.39 0.37 -4.14
CA ALA A 59 19.67 0.89 -5.47
C ALA A 59 18.38 1.03 -6.30
N LEU A 60 17.48 0.04 -6.21
CA LEU A 60 16.21 0.06 -6.92
C LEU A 60 15.27 1.15 -6.38
N THR A 61 15.16 1.31 -5.06
CA THR A 61 14.39 2.39 -4.43
C THR A 61 14.97 3.76 -4.78
N ALA A 62 16.29 3.93 -4.76
CA ALA A 62 16.92 5.19 -5.16
C ALA A 62 16.63 5.53 -6.63
N ALA A 63 16.72 4.53 -7.53
CA ALA A 63 16.42 4.71 -8.94
C ALA A 63 14.94 5.04 -9.18
N THR A 64 14.01 4.33 -8.55
CA THR A 64 12.56 4.58 -8.72
C THR A 64 12.15 5.91 -8.09
N SER A 65 12.74 6.29 -6.95
CA SER A 65 12.56 7.62 -6.36
C SER A 65 13.09 8.71 -7.29
N LEU A 66 14.30 8.56 -7.85
CA LEU A 66 14.87 9.56 -8.75
C LEU A 66 14.04 9.71 -10.03
N ILE A 67 13.63 8.60 -10.65
CA ILE A 67 12.76 8.60 -11.84
C ILE A 67 11.42 9.25 -11.50
N GLY A 68 10.84 8.94 -10.33
CA GLY A 68 9.60 9.56 -9.85
C GLY A 68 9.75 11.07 -9.65
N THR A 69 10.83 11.51 -9.01
CA THR A 69 11.15 12.94 -8.83
C THR A 69 11.27 13.65 -10.16
N LEU A 70 12.02 13.09 -11.12
CA LEU A 70 12.17 13.65 -12.46
C LEU A 70 10.83 13.67 -13.22
N GLY A 71 10.03 12.62 -13.10
CA GLY A 71 8.70 12.54 -13.71
C GLY A 71 7.69 13.53 -13.12
N LEU A 72 7.84 13.88 -11.84
CA LEU A 72 7.02 14.90 -11.17
C LEU A 72 7.52 16.33 -11.40
N THR A 73 8.78 16.50 -11.80
CA THR A 73 9.36 17.82 -12.09
C THR A 73 8.54 18.67 -13.06
N PRO A 74 8.03 18.16 -14.21
CA PRO A 74 7.20 18.96 -15.11
C PRO A 74 5.80 19.31 -14.55
N LEU A 75 5.37 18.69 -13.44
CA LEU A 75 4.11 19.05 -12.76
C LEU A 75 4.30 20.17 -11.73
N ILE A 76 5.54 20.59 -11.46
CA ILE A 76 5.83 21.67 -10.52
C ILE A 76 5.30 22.99 -11.11
N ARG A 77 4.38 23.62 -10.38
CA ARG A 77 3.88 24.96 -10.70
C ARG A 77 4.73 26.00 -10.01
N SER A 78 4.77 27.22 -10.55
CA SER A 78 5.47 28.36 -9.92
C SER A 78 4.98 28.61 -8.50
N SER A 79 3.68 28.49 -8.26
CA SER A 79 3.08 28.61 -6.92
C SER A 79 3.59 27.56 -5.92
N THR A 80 3.96 26.36 -6.38
CA THR A 80 4.56 25.32 -5.52
C THR A 80 5.98 25.70 -5.11
N VAL A 81 6.75 26.32 -6.00
CA VAL A 81 8.11 26.78 -5.69
C VAL A 81 8.09 27.91 -4.67
N GLU A 82 7.16 28.88 -4.83
CA GLU A 82 6.94 29.96 -3.87
C GLU A 82 6.53 29.42 -2.50
N THR A 83 5.57 28.47 -2.46
CA THR A 83 5.13 27.84 -1.20
C THR A 83 6.28 27.14 -0.47
N VAL A 84 7.19 26.48 -1.19
CA VAL A 84 8.36 25.82 -0.59
C VAL A 84 9.40 26.84 -0.15
N ALA A 85 9.58 27.93 -0.90
CA ALA A 85 10.51 29.00 -0.55
C ALA A 85 10.08 29.76 0.72
N GLU A 86 8.76 29.86 0.96
CA GLU A 86 8.17 30.49 2.14
C GLU A 86 7.92 29.51 3.29
N ALA A 87 8.23 28.22 3.10
CA ALA A 87 7.98 27.18 4.09
C ALA A 87 8.71 27.47 5.41
N SER A 88 7.96 27.39 6.50
CA SER A 88 8.49 27.53 7.85
C SER A 88 9.46 26.41 8.21
N ALA A 89 10.30 26.64 9.21
CA ALA A 89 11.17 25.60 9.76
C ALA A 89 10.39 24.36 10.24
N GLY A 90 9.14 24.54 10.68
CA GLY A 90 8.23 23.45 11.05
C GLY A 90 7.81 22.59 9.85
N GLU A 91 7.46 23.21 8.73
CA GLU A 91 7.07 22.49 7.52
C GLU A 91 8.25 21.76 6.88
N ILE A 92 9.43 22.39 6.84
CA ILE A 92 10.66 21.76 6.36
C ILE A 92 11.01 20.55 7.24
N SER A 93 10.86 20.65 8.56
CA SER A 93 11.13 19.51 9.46
C SER A 93 10.12 18.37 9.28
N LEU A 94 8.85 18.66 8.96
CA LEU A 94 7.87 17.62 8.58
C LEU A 94 8.25 16.93 7.26
N ILE A 95 8.71 17.67 6.26
CA ILE A 95 9.18 17.09 4.98
C ILE A 95 10.37 16.16 5.24
N LEU A 96 11.35 16.60 6.04
CA LEU A 96 12.50 15.79 6.41
C LEU A 96 12.10 14.56 7.24
N TYR A 97 11.14 14.70 8.16
CA TYR A 97 10.58 13.60 8.93
C TYR A 97 10.00 12.52 7.99
N LEU A 98 9.20 12.91 6.99
CA LEU A 98 8.60 11.97 6.03
C LEU A 98 9.65 11.30 5.15
N GLY A 99 10.64 12.05 4.64
CA GLY A 99 11.70 11.50 3.78
C GLY A 99 12.66 10.58 4.53
N VAL A 100 13.14 11.00 5.70
CA VAL A 100 14.20 10.27 6.41
C VAL A 100 13.61 9.21 7.35
N LEU A 101 12.72 9.60 8.25
CA LEU A 101 12.21 8.68 9.27
C LEU A 101 11.13 7.76 8.69
N ALA A 102 10.13 8.30 7.99
CA ALA A 102 9.06 7.45 7.48
C ALA A 102 9.52 6.59 6.29
N THR A 103 10.29 7.17 5.36
CA THR A 103 10.68 6.46 4.12
C THR A 103 11.98 5.68 4.28
N LEU A 104 13.12 6.34 4.57
CA LEU A 104 14.43 5.65 4.60
C LEU A 104 14.50 4.59 5.72
N LEU A 105 14.16 4.94 6.97
CA LEU A 105 14.16 3.95 8.05
C LEU A 105 13.09 2.87 7.85
N GLY A 106 11.93 3.23 7.31
CA GLY A 106 10.89 2.26 6.94
C GLY A 106 11.41 1.20 5.96
N TYR A 107 12.15 1.63 4.92
CA TYR A 107 12.78 0.72 3.97
C TYR A 107 13.89 -0.13 4.59
N ILE A 108 14.70 0.42 5.49
CA ILE A 108 15.72 -0.36 6.21
C ILE A 108 15.05 -1.44 7.05
N GLY A 109 14.00 -1.09 7.80
CA GLY A 109 13.21 -2.05 8.59
C GLY A 109 12.58 -3.14 7.72
N TRP A 110 12.02 -2.76 6.57
CA TRP A 110 11.49 -3.70 5.58
C TRP A 110 12.55 -4.67 5.05
N ASN A 111 13.74 -4.17 4.70
CA ASN A 111 14.87 -4.99 4.25
C ASN A 111 15.31 -5.99 5.32
N ILE A 112 15.44 -5.53 6.57
CA ILE A 112 15.80 -6.40 7.69
C ILE A 112 14.74 -7.48 7.88
N GLY A 113 13.45 -7.11 7.84
CA GLY A 113 12.34 -8.06 7.92
C GLY A 113 12.34 -9.08 6.79
N LEU A 114 12.58 -8.63 5.55
CA LEU A 114 12.71 -9.51 4.38
C LEU A 114 13.85 -10.51 4.52
N ARG A 115 15.03 -10.06 4.96
CA ARG A 115 16.21 -10.91 5.12
C ARG A 115 16.05 -11.91 6.28
N SER A 116 15.44 -11.50 7.39
CA SER A 116 15.32 -12.32 8.60
C SER A 116 14.13 -13.28 8.57
N LEU A 117 12.97 -12.86 8.06
CA LEU A 117 11.72 -13.63 8.08
C LEU A 117 11.44 -14.35 6.76
N GLY A 118 12.11 -13.95 5.69
CA GLY A 118 11.84 -14.40 4.34
C GLY A 118 10.62 -13.70 3.69
N PRO A 119 10.54 -13.67 2.35
CA PRO A 119 9.57 -12.85 1.61
C PRO A 119 8.11 -13.11 1.98
N THR A 120 7.72 -14.37 2.17
CA THR A 120 6.34 -14.74 2.46
C THR A 120 5.85 -14.25 3.82
N ARG A 121 6.70 -14.34 4.85
CA ARG A 121 6.34 -13.86 6.20
C ARG A 121 6.37 -12.34 6.26
N ALA A 122 7.40 -11.70 5.69
CA ALA A 122 7.49 -10.24 5.65
C ALA A 122 6.26 -9.60 4.98
N VAL A 123 5.81 -10.14 3.84
CA VAL A 123 4.58 -9.68 3.15
C VAL A 123 3.33 -9.95 3.99
N SER A 124 3.30 -10.96 4.86
CA SER A 124 2.16 -11.18 5.75
C SER A 124 2.06 -10.11 6.84
N TYR A 125 3.18 -9.53 7.29
CA TYR A 125 3.18 -8.46 8.29
C TYR A 125 2.67 -7.13 7.74
N THR A 126 2.75 -6.88 6.43
CA THR A 126 2.19 -5.64 5.86
C THR A 126 0.67 -5.57 6.00
N TYR A 127 0.00 -6.71 6.22
CA TYR A 127 -1.44 -6.74 6.48
C TYR A 127 -1.80 -6.18 7.85
N ALA A 128 -0.86 -6.16 8.80
CA ALA A 128 -1.04 -5.48 10.08
C ALA A 128 -0.95 -3.95 9.95
N ILE A 129 -0.34 -3.42 8.87
CA ILE A 129 -0.20 -1.97 8.67
C ILE A 129 -1.57 -1.30 8.59
N SER A 130 -2.53 -1.87 7.85
CA SER A 130 -3.87 -1.29 7.70
C SER A 130 -4.62 -1.10 9.03
N PRO A 131 -4.81 -2.12 9.89
CA PRO A 131 -5.46 -1.92 11.18
C PRO A 131 -4.64 -1.04 12.13
N LEU A 132 -3.30 -1.13 12.13
CA LEU A 132 -2.45 -0.28 12.97
C LEU A 132 -2.56 1.19 12.56
N ALA A 133 -2.59 1.50 11.26
CA ALA A 133 -2.74 2.86 10.76
C ALA A 133 -4.06 3.48 11.22
N VAL A 134 -5.16 2.73 11.20
CA VAL A 134 -6.48 3.21 11.68
C VAL A 134 -6.44 3.51 13.18
N VAL A 135 -5.86 2.61 13.99
CA VAL A 135 -5.76 2.80 15.44
C VAL A 135 -4.87 3.99 15.79
N ILE A 136 -3.71 4.10 15.14
CA ILE A 136 -2.78 5.21 15.35
C ILE A 136 -3.41 6.53 14.88
N GLY A 137 -4.09 6.55 13.74
CA GLY A 137 -4.82 7.72 13.23
C GLY A 137 -5.86 8.22 14.25
N ALA A 138 -6.67 7.32 14.78
CA ALA A 138 -7.68 7.66 15.79
C ALA A 138 -7.07 8.22 17.09
N ILE A 139 -5.95 7.66 17.57
CA ILE A 139 -5.34 8.07 18.84
C ILE A 139 -4.49 9.34 18.69
N VAL A 140 -3.73 9.45 17.59
CA VAL A 140 -2.70 10.48 17.42
C VAL A 140 -3.23 11.71 16.67
N LEU A 141 -4.11 11.51 15.68
CA LEU A 141 -4.67 12.61 14.87
C LEU A 141 -6.06 13.06 15.37
N ASP A 142 -6.60 12.42 16.41
CA ASP A 142 -7.94 12.66 16.95
C ASP A 142 -9.03 12.60 15.87
N GLU A 143 -8.83 11.72 14.87
CA GLU A 143 -9.77 11.56 13.75
C GLU A 143 -11.12 11.06 14.27
N PRO A 144 -12.23 11.75 13.97
CA PRO A 144 -13.55 11.32 14.42
C PRO A 144 -13.90 9.98 13.77
N LEU A 145 -13.81 8.90 14.56
CA LEU A 145 -14.22 7.56 14.16
C LEU A 145 -15.75 7.51 14.05
N THR A 146 -16.27 7.91 12.88
CA THR A 146 -17.68 7.71 12.57
C THR A 146 -17.97 6.22 12.41
N LEU A 147 -19.20 5.82 12.72
CA LEU A 147 -19.63 4.41 12.58
C LEU A 147 -19.41 3.90 11.14
N TRP A 148 -19.60 4.77 10.14
CA TRP A 148 -19.39 4.44 8.73
C TRP A 148 -17.93 4.27 8.36
N LEU A 149 -17.03 5.08 8.93
CA LEU A 149 -15.59 4.92 8.75
C LEU A 149 -15.10 3.61 9.38
N ALA A 150 -15.59 3.28 10.58
CA ALA A 150 -15.28 2.02 11.25
C ALA A 150 -15.79 0.80 10.46
N LEU A 151 -17.03 0.82 9.97
CA LEU A 151 -17.61 -0.24 9.16
C LEU A 151 -16.89 -0.40 7.81
N GLY A 152 -16.59 0.70 7.14
CA GLY A 152 -15.85 0.69 5.88
C GLY A 152 -14.41 0.17 6.06
N ALA A 153 -13.71 0.61 7.11
CA ALA A 153 -12.39 0.09 7.45
C ALA A 153 -12.42 -1.41 7.77
N ALA A 154 -13.42 -1.87 8.55
CA ALA A 154 -13.59 -3.29 8.86
C ALA A 154 -13.86 -4.13 7.59
N LEU A 155 -14.68 -3.63 6.67
CA LEU A 155 -14.93 -4.28 5.38
C LEU A 155 -13.68 -4.33 4.49
N VAL A 156 -12.89 -3.26 4.44
CA VAL A 156 -11.62 -3.23 3.70
C VAL A 156 -10.63 -4.24 4.28
N VAL A 157 -10.40 -4.19 5.60
CA VAL A 157 -9.47 -5.11 6.29
C VAL A 157 -9.94 -6.56 6.16
N GLY A 158 -11.23 -6.83 6.39
CA GLY A 158 -11.82 -8.16 6.26
C GLY A 158 -11.79 -8.69 4.82
N GLY A 159 -12.05 -7.82 3.83
CA GLY A 159 -11.97 -8.14 2.42
C GLY A 159 -10.56 -8.49 1.97
N ILE A 160 -9.55 -7.70 2.40
CA ILE A 160 -8.12 -7.97 2.15
C ILE A 160 -7.73 -9.31 2.79
N ALA A 161 -8.09 -9.53 4.06
CA ALA A 161 -7.81 -10.79 4.76
C ALA A 161 -8.43 -12.00 4.04
N LEU A 162 -9.66 -11.86 3.53
CA LEU A 162 -10.34 -12.91 2.77
C LEU A 162 -9.73 -13.14 1.39
N ALA A 163 -9.31 -12.08 0.69
CA ALA A 163 -8.67 -12.16 -0.61
C ALA A 163 -7.30 -12.84 -0.57
N GLN A 164 -6.62 -12.75 0.57
CA GLN A 164 -5.27 -13.28 0.76
C GLN A 164 -5.22 -14.65 1.43
N ARG A 165 -6.37 -15.17 1.90
CA ARG A 165 -6.50 -16.60 2.20
C ARG A 165 -6.30 -17.38 0.91
N LYS A 166 -5.10 -17.93 0.71
CA LYS A 166 -4.81 -18.86 -0.40
C LYS A 166 -5.89 -19.95 -0.42
N PRO A 167 -6.50 -20.26 -1.57
CA PRO A 167 -7.27 -21.48 -1.69
C PRO A 167 -6.33 -22.65 -1.34
N ALA A 168 -6.73 -23.49 -0.39
CA ALA A 168 -5.96 -24.66 0.05
C ALA A 168 -5.61 -25.64 -1.11
N ARG A 169 -6.15 -25.41 -2.31
CA ARG A 169 -6.04 -26.27 -3.48
C ARG A 169 -4.64 -26.34 -4.10
N GLU A 170 -3.82 -25.29 -3.99
CA GLU A 170 -2.49 -25.25 -4.62
C GLU A 170 -1.41 -26.02 -3.85
N ARG A 171 -1.67 -26.39 -2.58
CA ARG A 171 -0.76 -27.24 -1.81
C ARG A 171 -0.88 -28.72 -2.18
N SER A 172 -1.94 -29.10 -2.92
CA SER A 172 -2.15 -30.49 -3.36
C SER A 172 -1.42 -30.84 -4.66
N SER A 173 -1.19 -29.89 -5.57
CA SER A 173 -0.53 -30.20 -6.86
C SER A 173 0.97 -30.47 -6.69
N LEU A 174 1.66 -29.79 -5.77
CA LEU A 174 3.08 -30.03 -5.49
C LEU A 174 3.35 -31.37 -4.78
N GLY A 175 2.34 -31.94 -4.11
CA GLY A 175 2.42 -33.28 -3.54
C GLY A 175 2.36 -34.36 -4.63
N THR A 176 1.48 -34.20 -5.60
CA THR A 176 1.26 -35.18 -6.68
C THR A 176 2.43 -35.24 -7.67
N TRP A 177 3.07 -34.10 -7.98
CA TRP A 177 4.24 -34.07 -8.88
C TRP A 177 5.49 -34.72 -8.29
N ARG A 178 5.72 -34.60 -6.97
CA ARG A 178 6.83 -35.27 -6.27
C ARG A 178 6.68 -36.79 -6.23
N SER A 179 5.45 -37.30 -6.09
CA SER A 179 5.18 -38.74 -6.17
C SER A 179 5.24 -39.33 -7.58
N ALA A 180 5.11 -38.49 -8.62
CA ALA A 180 5.22 -38.93 -10.01
C ALA A 180 6.68 -39.12 -10.43
N LEU A 181 7.59 -38.27 -9.95
CA LEU A 181 9.03 -38.38 -10.25
C LEU A 181 9.73 -39.52 -9.50
N SER A 182 9.25 -39.91 -8.31
CA SER A 182 9.82 -41.06 -7.59
C SER A 182 9.37 -42.42 -8.14
N ARG A 183 8.41 -42.46 -9.07
CA ARG A 183 7.92 -43.70 -9.72
C ARG A 183 8.55 -43.95 -11.08
N SER A 184 9.30 -43.00 -11.64
CA SER A 184 10.01 -43.17 -12.92
C SER A 184 11.46 -43.63 -12.76
N GLU A 185 11.95 -43.78 -11.52
CA GLU A 185 13.33 -44.20 -11.20
C GLU A 185 13.41 -45.65 -10.66
N THR A 186 12.32 -46.40 -10.70
CA THR A 186 12.24 -47.84 -10.34
C THR A 186 11.71 -48.65 -11.51
#